data_AF-X1HDE2-F1
#
_entry.id   AF-X1HDE2-F1
#
_cell.length_a   1.000
_cell.length_b   1.000
_cell.length_c   1.000
_cell.angle_alpha   90.00
_cell.angle_beta   90.00
_cell.angle_gamma   90.00
#
_symmetry.space_group_name_H-M   'P 1'
#
loop_
_entity.id
_entity.type
_entity.pdbx_description
1 polymer ?
#
loop_
_entity_poly.entity_id
_entity_poly.type
_entity_poly.pdbx_seq_one_letter_code
_entity_poly.pdbx_strand_id
1 'polypeptide(L)'
;MSQVLPDGSIINAWETIMVVEGAYPYFGHLETVLLGALARGTKIATNVYRCFKAANGKPVLFFPARFDSHLIQAKDGYSYKIGREAAGQDSGGISTDAQGEWWGSAGMGTIPHALIAVYGGDTA
;
A
#
# COMPACT_ATOMS: atom_id res chain seq x y z
N MET A 1 -2.57 4.87 28.55
CA MET A 1 -3.30 5.57 27.48
C MET A 1 -2.52 5.32 26.20
N SER A 2 -3.10 4.90 25.08
CA SER A 2 -2.30 4.70 23.85
C SER A 2 -2.20 6.01 23.06
N GLN A 3 -0.98 6.37 22.65
CA GLN A 3 -0.72 7.50 21.75
C GLN A 3 -0.18 6.92 20.45
N VAL A 4 -0.74 7.32 19.31
CA VAL A 4 -0.35 6.81 17.98
C VAL A 4 -0.45 7.92 16.94
N LEU A 5 0.53 7.99 16.05
CA LEU A 5 0.46 8.89 14.90
C LEU A 5 -0.56 8.36 13.88
N PRO A 6 -1.33 9.23 13.19
CA PRO A 6 -2.24 8.79 12.15
C PRO A 6 -1.47 8.22 10.95
N ASP A 7 -2.08 7.27 10.24
CA ASP A 7 -1.54 6.79 8.97
C ASP A 7 -1.35 7.96 7.98
N GLY A 8 -0.22 7.93 7.26
CA GLY A 8 0.18 9.00 6.35
C GLY A 8 1.02 10.11 7.00
N SER A 9 1.20 10.11 8.33
CA SER A 9 2.20 10.96 8.98
C SER A 9 3.61 10.72 8.42
N ILE A 10 4.34 11.81 8.18
CA ILE A 10 5.76 11.76 7.84
C ILE A 10 6.55 11.58 9.12
N ILE A 11 7.37 10.54 9.18
CA ILE A 11 8.16 10.16 10.36
C ILE A 11 9.65 10.08 10.00
N ASN A 12 10.52 10.25 10.99
CA ASN A 12 11.96 10.12 10.86
C ASN A 12 12.50 8.89 11.60
N ALA A 13 13.74 8.51 11.30
CA ALA A 13 14.42 7.47 12.07
C ALA A 13 14.52 7.89 13.54
N TRP A 14 14.30 6.95 14.45
CA TRP A 14 14.31 7.15 15.91
C TRP A 14 13.16 7.98 16.47
N GLU A 15 12.15 8.29 15.66
CA GLU A 15 10.91 8.92 16.12
C GLU A 15 9.92 7.88 16.66
N THR A 16 9.35 8.15 17.83
CA THR A 16 8.34 7.28 18.44
C THR A 16 6.99 7.47 17.76
N ILE A 17 6.48 6.42 17.10
CA ILE A 17 5.20 6.48 16.37
C ILE A 17 3.99 5.98 17.16
N MET A 18 4.24 5.18 18.21
CA MET A 18 3.21 4.56 19.03
C MET A 18 3.75 4.29 20.43
N VAL A 19 2.95 4.60 21.44
CA VAL A 19 3.21 4.27 22.85
C VAL A 19 2.05 3.43 23.37
N VAL A 20 2.38 2.28 23.96
CA VAL A 20 1.42 1.37 24.62
C VAL A 20 1.79 1.27 26.09
N GLU A 21 0.83 1.54 26.97
CA GLU A 21 1.02 1.54 28.42
C GLU A 21 0.02 0.61 29.11
N GLY A 22 0.50 -0.21 30.04
CA GLY A 22 -0.33 -1.10 30.85
C GLY A 22 0.49 -2.19 31.52
N ALA A 23 -0.20 -3.17 32.12
CA ALA A 23 0.47 -4.37 32.63
C ALA A 23 0.94 -5.27 31.47
N TYR A 24 2.21 -5.62 31.47
CA TYR A 24 2.87 -6.38 30.39
C TYR A 24 2.14 -7.64 29.91
N PRO A 25 1.54 -8.49 30.79
CA PRO A 25 0.85 -9.70 30.33
C PRO A 25 -0.27 -9.44 29.32
N TYR A 26 -0.87 -8.25 29.33
CA TYR A 26 -1.97 -7.90 28.44
C TYR A 26 -1.55 -7.60 27.00
N PHE A 27 -0.30 -7.22 26.74
CA PHE A 27 0.11 -6.80 25.39
C PHE A 27 1.49 -7.28 24.95
N GLY A 28 2.34 -7.81 25.84
CA GLY A 28 3.68 -8.27 25.46
C GLY A 28 3.65 -9.32 24.33
N HIS A 29 2.66 -10.21 24.36
CA HIS A 29 2.46 -11.23 23.33
C HIS A 29 1.99 -10.68 21.96
N LEU A 30 1.52 -9.43 21.90
CA LEU A 30 1.05 -8.78 20.67
C LEU A 30 2.15 -8.08 19.89
N GLU A 31 3.36 -7.96 20.45
CA GLU A 31 4.47 -7.21 19.85
C GLU A 31 4.77 -7.65 18.41
N THR A 32 4.83 -8.96 18.15
CA THR A 32 5.08 -9.50 16.81
C THR A 32 4.00 -9.10 15.81
N VAL A 33 2.73 -9.13 16.22
CA VAL A 33 1.60 -8.79 15.37
C VAL A 33 1.57 -7.28 15.09
N LEU A 34 1.81 -6.46 16.11
CA LEU A 34 1.87 -5.00 15.98
C LEU A 34 3.01 -4.57 15.03
N LEU A 35 4.22 -5.09 15.24
CA LEU A 35 5.36 -4.79 14.38
C LEU A 35 5.13 -5.29 12.95
N GLY A 36 4.57 -6.49 12.77
CA GLY A 36 4.23 -7.03 11.46
C GLY A 36 3.13 -6.24 10.73
N ALA A 37 2.16 -5.70 11.48
CA ALA A 37 1.14 -4.81 10.95
C ALA A 37 1.77 -3.54 10.36
N LEU A 38 2.65 -2.89 11.11
CA LEU A 38 3.26 -1.60 10.77
C LEU A 38 4.36 -1.72 9.70
N ALA A 39 5.34 -2.60 9.89
CA ALA A 39 6.60 -2.58 9.14
C ALA A 39 6.42 -2.62 7.62
N ARG A 40 5.61 -3.55 7.11
CA ARG A 40 5.36 -3.70 5.67
C ARG A 40 4.61 -2.50 5.10
N GLY A 41 3.53 -2.08 5.77
CA GLY A 41 2.68 -1.00 5.29
C GLY A 41 3.44 0.33 5.22
N THR A 42 4.20 0.66 6.26
CA THR A 42 5.07 1.85 6.30
C THR A 42 6.09 1.83 5.17
N LYS A 43 6.73 0.68 4.90
CA LYS A 43 7.72 0.55 3.82
C LYS A 43 7.10 0.80 2.45
N ILE A 44 5.95 0.19 2.17
CA ILE A 44 5.25 0.35 0.89
C ILE A 44 4.77 1.79 0.74
N ALA A 45 4.08 2.34 1.74
CA ALA A 45 3.58 3.72 1.71
C ALA A 45 4.71 4.73 1.48
N THR A 46 5.86 4.56 2.14
CA THR A 46 7.03 5.43 1.97
C THR A 46 7.60 5.34 0.55
N ASN A 47 7.69 4.14 -0.02
CA ASN A 47 8.17 3.96 -1.39
C ASN A 47 7.18 4.57 -2.40
N VAL A 48 5.88 4.36 -2.21
CA VAL A 48 4.83 4.94 -3.05
C VAL A 48 4.87 6.47 -2.99
N TYR A 49 4.97 7.05 -1.78
CA TYR A 49 5.14 8.49 -1.60
C TYR A 49 6.31 9.01 -2.44
N ARG A 50 7.48 8.35 -2.35
CA ARG A 50 8.68 8.73 -3.14
C ARG A 50 8.43 8.63 -4.65
N CYS A 51 7.74 7.59 -5.11
CA CYS A 51 7.36 7.45 -6.51
C CYS A 51 6.48 8.62 -6.97
N PHE A 52 5.47 9.01 -6.20
CA PHE A 52 4.61 10.15 -6.53
C PHE A 52 5.36 11.48 -6.51
N LYS A 53 6.24 11.70 -5.52
CA LYS A 53 7.11 12.88 -5.50
C LYS A 53 8.01 12.96 -6.74
N ALA A 54 8.55 11.83 -7.19
CA ALA A 54 9.36 11.76 -8.41
C ALA A 54 8.52 11.89 -9.70
N ALA A 55 7.27 11.43 -9.70
CA ALA A 55 6.38 11.47 -10.85
C ALA A 55 5.87 12.90 -11.18
N ASN A 56 6.03 13.86 -10.27
CA ASN A 56 5.73 15.28 -10.46
C ASN A 56 4.30 15.54 -11.00
N GLY A 57 3.30 14.99 -10.32
CA GLY A 57 1.88 15.17 -10.66
C GLY A 57 1.35 14.19 -11.72
N LYS A 58 2.19 13.31 -12.27
CA LYS A 58 1.71 12.21 -13.13
C LYS A 58 1.12 11.08 -12.27
N PRO A 59 0.06 10.40 -12.75
CA PRO A 59 -0.49 9.25 -12.06
C PRO A 59 0.54 8.11 -11.99
N VAL A 60 0.62 7.45 -10.85
CA VAL A 60 1.42 6.24 -10.64
C VAL A 60 0.47 5.06 -10.48
N LEU A 61 0.75 3.94 -11.16
CA LEU A 61 -0.04 2.71 -11.08
C LEU A 61 0.69 1.67 -10.25
N PHE A 62 -0.03 1.04 -9.32
CA PHE A 62 0.49 0.07 -8.38
C PHE A 62 0.19 -1.36 -8.85
N PHE A 63 1.11 -1.92 -9.65
CA PHE A 63 0.99 -3.24 -10.29
C PHE A 63 1.83 -4.38 -9.65
N PRO A 64 2.01 -4.48 -8.32
CA PRO A 64 2.85 -5.52 -7.74
C PRO A 64 2.13 -6.83 -7.43
N ALA A 65 0.81 -6.96 -7.68
CA ALA A 65 0.02 -8.11 -7.24
C ALA A 65 0.59 -9.49 -7.63
N ARG A 66 1.44 -9.54 -8.66
CA ARG A 66 2.10 -10.76 -9.17
C ARG A 66 3.46 -11.09 -8.52
N PHE A 67 4.02 -10.20 -7.70
CA PHE A 67 5.37 -10.35 -7.15
C PHE A 67 5.39 -10.82 -5.69
N ASP A 68 4.23 -11.04 -5.09
CA ASP A 68 4.10 -11.42 -3.68
C ASP A 68 2.90 -12.35 -3.47
N SER A 69 2.70 -12.80 -2.23
CA SER A 69 1.58 -13.64 -1.81
C SER A 69 0.25 -12.99 -2.15
N HIS A 70 -0.65 -13.78 -2.73
CA HIS A 70 -1.99 -13.31 -3.09
C HIS A 70 -2.80 -12.81 -1.87
N LEU A 71 -2.43 -13.21 -0.65
CA LEU A 71 -3.11 -12.84 0.61
C LEU A 71 -2.81 -11.42 1.08
N ILE A 72 -1.75 -10.75 0.58
CA ILE A 72 -1.36 -9.43 1.07
C ILE A 72 -1.94 -8.27 0.25
N GLN A 73 -2.63 -8.56 -0.85
CA GLN A 73 -3.02 -7.56 -1.84
C GLN A 73 -3.80 -6.39 -1.24
N ALA A 74 -4.80 -6.68 -0.39
CA ALA A 74 -5.61 -5.65 0.25
C ALA A 74 -4.78 -4.71 1.13
N LYS A 75 -3.85 -5.26 1.93
CA LYS A 75 -2.94 -4.48 2.77
C LYS A 75 -1.99 -3.61 1.95
N ASP A 76 -1.41 -4.17 0.90
CA ASP A 76 -0.48 -3.45 0.03
C ASP A 76 -1.18 -2.33 -0.74
N GLY A 77 -2.40 -2.58 -1.23
CA GLY A 77 -3.22 -1.58 -1.90
C GLY A 77 -3.66 -0.46 -0.97
N TYR A 78 -4.01 -0.76 0.28
CA TYR A 78 -4.23 0.25 1.32
C TYR A 78 -2.97 1.08 1.58
N SER A 79 -1.80 0.44 1.67
CA SER A 79 -0.52 1.13 1.85
C SER A 79 -0.18 2.06 0.67
N TYR A 80 -0.54 1.65 -0.55
CA TYR A 80 -0.46 2.51 -1.73
C TYR A 80 -1.36 3.74 -1.61
N LYS A 81 -2.63 3.57 -1.20
CA LYS A 81 -3.54 4.68 -0.94
C LYS A 81 -2.90 5.68 0.04
N ILE A 82 -2.42 5.20 1.18
CA ILE A 82 -1.80 6.05 2.21
C ILE A 82 -0.58 6.79 1.67
N GLY A 83 0.34 6.11 0.97
CA GLY A 83 1.52 6.74 0.37
C GLY A 83 1.18 7.79 -0.68
N ARG A 84 0.12 7.54 -1.48
CA ARG A 84 -0.40 8.47 -2.49
C ARG A 84 -1.01 9.71 -1.84
N GLU A 85 -1.89 9.54 -0.85
CA GLU A 85 -2.54 10.64 -0.12
C GLU A 85 -1.52 11.49 0.62
N ALA A 86 -0.53 10.86 1.28
CA ALA A 86 0.57 11.58 1.93
C ALA A 86 1.40 12.42 0.94
N ALA A 87 1.44 12.03 -0.35
CA ALA A 87 2.09 12.80 -1.41
C ALA A 87 1.22 13.94 -1.95
N GLY A 88 0.00 14.10 -1.45
CA GLY A 88 -0.99 15.09 -1.92
C GLY A 88 -1.48 14.78 -3.33
N GLN A 89 -1.65 13.51 -3.67
CA GLN A 89 -2.07 13.07 -4.99
C GLN A 89 -3.41 12.33 -4.92
N ASP A 90 -4.30 12.64 -5.86
CA ASP A 90 -5.61 11.97 -5.96
C ASP A 90 -5.68 11.02 -7.17
N SER A 91 -4.72 11.13 -8.09
CA SER A 91 -4.65 10.34 -9.32
C SER A 91 -3.74 9.11 -9.19
N GLY A 92 -4.01 8.07 -9.98
CA GLY A 92 -3.31 6.79 -9.97
C GLY A 92 -4.28 5.62 -9.84
N GLY A 93 -3.76 4.41 -9.63
CA GLY A 93 -4.61 3.22 -9.51
C GLY A 93 -3.86 1.96 -9.11
N ILE A 94 -4.62 0.89 -8.93
CA ILE A 94 -4.18 -0.44 -8.50
C ILE A 94 -4.48 -1.47 -9.59
N SER A 95 -3.75 -2.59 -9.64
CA SER A 95 -3.93 -3.62 -10.68
C SER A 95 -5.10 -4.57 -10.49
N THR A 96 -5.58 -4.75 -9.26
CA THR A 96 -6.61 -5.77 -8.94
C THR A 96 -7.64 -5.22 -7.98
N ASP A 97 -8.88 -5.73 -8.03
CA ASP A 97 -9.92 -5.37 -7.07
C ASP A 97 -9.54 -5.77 -5.63
N ALA A 98 -8.78 -6.84 -5.46
CA ALA A 98 -8.27 -7.27 -4.15
C ALA A 98 -7.36 -6.21 -3.50
N GLN A 99 -6.60 -5.44 -4.28
CA GLN A 99 -5.85 -4.28 -3.74
C GLN A 99 -6.76 -3.12 -3.31
N GLY A 100 -8.02 -3.13 -3.76
CA GLY A 100 -9.03 -2.11 -3.49
C GLY A 100 -9.88 -2.40 -2.26
N GLU A 101 -9.85 -3.63 -1.76
CA GLU A 101 -10.82 -4.18 -0.81
C GLU A 101 -11.00 -3.33 0.46
N TRP A 102 -9.92 -2.80 1.03
CA TRP A 102 -9.97 -2.02 2.28
C TRP A 102 -10.41 -0.56 2.11
N TRP A 103 -10.54 -0.06 0.88
CA TRP A 103 -10.79 1.35 0.60
C TRP A 103 -11.75 1.61 -0.57
N GLY A 104 -12.38 0.57 -1.09
CA GLY A 104 -13.45 0.65 -2.10
C GLY A 104 -12.98 1.05 -3.50
N SER A 105 -11.69 0.90 -3.82
CA SER A 105 -11.17 1.16 -5.18
C SER A 105 -11.32 -0.07 -6.07
N ALA A 106 -11.37 0.13 -7.39
CA ALA A 106 -11.40 -0.95 -8.38
C ALA A 106 -10.04 -1.09 -9.06
N GLY A 107 -9.70 -2.32 -9.44
CA GLY A 107 -8.53 -2.63 -10.25
C GLY A 107 -8.64 -2.00 -11.64
N MET A 108 -7.50 -1.62 -12.18
CA MET A 108 -7.36 -1.15 -13.55
C MET A 108 -6.26 -1.89 -14.29
N GLY A 109 -6.41 -1.97 -15.60
CA GLY A 109 -5.48 -2.66 -16.47
C GLY A 109 -5.68 -2.26 -17.92
N THR A 110 -4.73 -2.67 -18.74
CA THR A 110 -4.81 -2.58 -20.19
C THR A 110 -4.91 -3.98 -20.77
N ILE A 111 -5.04 -4.08 -22.09
CA ILE A 111 -4.98 -5.38 -22.77
C ILE A 111 -3.64 -6.08 -22.49
N PRO A 112 -3.64 -7.38 -22.16
CA PRO A 112 -2.40 -8.14 -22.01
C PRO A 112 -1.86 -8.59 -23.38
N HIS A 113 -0.54 -8.75 -23.50
CA HIS A 113 0.09 -9.32 -24.71
C HIS A 113 -0.45 -10.70 -25.09
N ALA A 114 -0.95 -11.47 -24.12
CA ALA A 114 -1.59 -12.76 -24.36
C ALA A 114 -2.80 -12.65 -25.31
N LEU A 115 -3.57 -11.56 -25.22
CA LEU A 115 -4.69 -11.31 -26.14
C LEU A 115 -4.17 -11.17 -27.57
N ILE A 116 -3.16 -10.32 -27.80
CA ILE A 116 -2.55 -10.12 -29.11
C ILE A 116 -2.02 -11.45 -29.68
N ALA A 117 -1.35 -12.25 -28.85
CA ALA A 117 -0.76 -13.52 -29.27
C ALA A 117 -1.79 -14.57 -29.70
N VAL A 118 -2.90 -14.68 -28.96
CA VAL A 118 -3.96 -15.68 -29.25
C VAL A 118 -4.74 -15.32 -30.51
N TYR A 119 -4.87 -14.02 -30.83
CA TYR A 119 -5.60 -13.54 -32.00
C TYR A 119 -4.69 -13.15 -33.18
N GLY A 120 -3.40 -13.53 -33.15
CA GLY A 120 -2.50 -13.32 -34.30
C GLY A 120 -2.23 -11.86 -34.65
N GLY A 121 -2.33 -10.96 -33.66
CA GLY A 121 -2.20 -9.52 -33.88
C GLY A 121 -3.47 -8.82 -34.34
N ASP A 122 -4.57 -9.56 -34.55
CA ASP A 122 -5.88 -8.99 -34.84
C ASP A 122 -6.62 -8.66 -33.54
N THR A 123 -6.92 -7.39 -33.32
CA THR A 123 -7.69 -6.91 -32.16
C THR A 123 -8.97 -6.21 -32.58
N ALA A 124 -9.38 -6.38 -33.85
CA ALA A 124 -10.63 -5.87 -34.40
C ALA A 124 -11.83 -6.77 -34.06
#